data_AF-A0A0D6B345-F1
#
_entry.id   AF-A0A0D6B345-F1
#
_cell.length_a   1.000
_cell.length_b   1.000
_cell.length_c   1.000
_cell.angle_alpha   90.00
_cell.angle_beta   90.00
_cell.angle_gamma   90.00
#
_symmetry.space_group_name_H-M   'P 1'
#
loop_
_entity.id
_entity.type
_entity.pdbx_description
1 polymer ?
#
loop_
_entity_poly.entity_id
_entity_poly.type
_entity_poly.pdbx_seq_one_letter_code
_entity_poly.pdbx_strand_id
1 'polypeptide(L)'
;MVLFWAAATTVQAAGGGTGMGPSAIEVAPGAGALVLAVRTGPLPAGAELVLETSGGRRIGSVSPFGATAATSSAVQTHLVPVPAGTLPEGRIEIRAKLVLHGSERAATAHEFLGAAIIGH
;
A
#
# COMPACT_ATOMS: atom_id res chain seq x y z
N MET A 1 -28.65 -32.88 2.50
CA MET A 1 -28.51 -32.62 1.06
C MET A 1 -27.27 -31.77 0.89
N VAL A 2 -26.22 -32.36 0.30
CA VAL A 2 -24.90 -31.74 0.06
C VAL A 2 -24.91 -31.20 -1.37
N LEU A 3 -24.32 -30.02 -1.61
CA LEU A 3 -23.44 -29.76 -2.76
C LEU A 3 -22.66 -28.45 -2.54
N PHE A 4 -21.34 -28.59 -2.64
CA PHE A 4 -20.27 -27.60 -2.54
C PHE A 4 -20.15 -26.73 -3.81
N TRP A 5 -19.48 -25.57 -3.73
CA TRP A 5 -18.30 -25.13 -4.54
C TRP A 5 -18.18 -23.58 -4.47
N ALA A 6 -17.32 -23.00 -3.64
CA ALA A 6 -15.93 -22.59 -3.91
C ALA A 6 -15.75 -21.60 -5.09
N ALA A 7 -15.50 -20.33 -4.76
CA ALA A 7 -14.61 -19.48 -5.54
C ALA A 7 -13.65 -18.81 -4.56
N ALA A 8 -12.54 -19.48 -4.32
CA ALA A 8 -11.37 -18.85 -3.75
C ALA A 8 -10.84 -17.83 -4.77
N THR A 9 -10.80 -16.56 -4.39
CA THR A 9 -9.62 -15.75 -4.69
C THR A 9 -8.97 -15.48 -3.35
N THR A 10 -8.12 -16.42 -2.98
CA THR A 10 -7.00 -16.12 -2.12
C THR A 10 -6.22 -15.03 -2.86
N VAL A 11 -6.30 -13.78 -2.39
CA VAL A 11 -5.16 -12.86 -2.56
C VAL A 11 -4.05 -13.49 -1.74
N GLN A 12 -3.36 -14.42 -2.39
CA GLN A 12 -2.30 -15.20 -1.80
C GLN A 12 -1.12 -14.25 -1.67
N ALA A 13 -0.95 -13.73 -0.46
CA ALA A 13 0.31 -13.25 0.04
C ALA A 13 1.35 -14.37 -0.16
N ALA A 14 2.05 -14.35 -1.28
CA ALA A 14 3.14 -15.26 -1.54
C ALA A 14 4.36 -14.85 -0.71
N GLY A 15 4.39 -15.41 0.51
CA GLY A 15 5.55 -16.02 1.16
C GLY A 15 6.91 -15.32 1.17
N GLY A 16 7.38 -15.02 2.39
CA GLY A 16 8.65 -15.57 2.87
C GLY A 16 9.91 -14.73 2.68
N GLY A 17 10.09 -13.71 3.51
CA GLY A 17 11.37 -13.01 3.67
C GLY A 17 11.20 -11.75 4.51
N THR A 18 11.62 -11.80 5.77
CA THR A 18 11.90 -10.68 6.69
C THR A 18 11.13 -9.37 6.44
N GLY A 19 9.97 -9.22 7.10
CA GLY A 19 9.39 -7.90 7.38
C GLY A 19 8.68 -7.14 6.24
N MET A 20 8.27 -7.78 5.15
CA MET A 20 7.56 -7.11 4.05
C MET A 20 6.16 -7.69 3.88
N GLY A 21 5.10 -6.95 4.23
CA GLY A 21 3.77 -7.27 3.70
C GLY A 21 3.73 -7.02 2.19
N PRO A 22 2.66 -7.43 1.48
CA PRO A 22 2.66 -7.41 0.01
C PRO A 22 2.88 -5.99 -0.48
N SER A 23 4.05 -5.76 -1.07
CA SER A 23 4.40 -4.56 -1.82
C SER A 23 4.12 -4.77 -3.31
N ALA A 24 3.89 -6.02 -3.73
CA ALA A 24 3.44 -6.35 -5.07
C ALA A 24 1.91 -6.47 -5.09
N ILE A 25 1.27 -5.71 -5.97
CA ILE A 25 -0.17 -5.77 -6.24
C ILE A 25 -0.41 -6.21 -7.67
N GLU A 26 -1.52 -6.90 -7.92
CA GLU A 26 -1.92 -7.30 -9.26
C GLU A 26 -3.04 -6.39 -9.75
N VAL A 27 -2.80 -5.70 -10.87
CA VAL A 27 -3.75 -4.80 -11.51
C VAL A 27 -4.42 -5.55 -12.65
N ALA A 28 -5.73 -5.77 -12.54
CA ALA A 28 -6.49 -6.43 -13.60
C ALA A 28 -6.49 -5.59 -14.89
N PRO A 29 -6.50 -6.23 -16.08
CA PRO A 29 -6.61 -5.51 -17.33
C PRO A 29 -7.93 -4.74 -17.44
N GLY A 30 -7.87 -3.51 -17.96
CA GLY A 30 -9.02 -2.63 -18.03
C GLY A 30 -9.54 -2.11 -16.68
N ALA A 31 -8.77 -2.24 -15.60
CA ALA A 31 -9.15 -1.69 -14.30
C ALA A 31 -9.37 -0.17 -14.38
N GLY A 32 -10.51 0.28 -13.83
CA GLY A 32 -10.90 1.69 -13.76
C GLY A 32 -10.20 2.44 -12.63
N ALA A 33 -10.94 3.30 -11.93
CA ALA A 33 -10.43 3.94 -10.72
C ALA A 33 -10.27 2.90 -9.61
N LEU A 34 -9.10 2.85 -8.99
CA LEU A 34 -8.76 1.89 -7.95
C LEU A 34 -8.61 2.58 -6.60
N VAL A 35 -8.75 1.81 -5.51
CA VAL A 35 -8.43 2.27 -4.16
C VAL A 35 -7.37 1.35 -3.56
N LEU A 36 -6.25 1.94 -3.16
CA LEU A 36 -5.20 1.24 -2.42
C LEU A 36 -5.42 1.38 -0.92
N ALA A 37 -5.59 0.27 -0.23
CA ALA A 37 -5.45 0.19 1.22
C ALA A 37 -3.97 0.05 1.56
N VAL A 38 -3.43 1.07 2.18
CA VAL A 38 -2.01 1.22 2.54
C VAL A 38 -1.88 1.03 4.04
N ARG A 39 -1.12 0.03 4.45
CA ARG A 39 -0.88 -0.26 5.86
C ARG A 39 0.43 0.38 6.28
N THR A 40 0.38 1.20 7.32
CA THR A 40 1.55 1.87 7.88
C THR A 40 1.71 1.50 9.34
N GLY A 41 2.96 1.41 9.80
CA GLY A 41 3.23 1.39 11.23
C GLY A 41 3.31 2.81 11.81
N PRO A 42 3.94 2.99 12.97
CA PRO A 42 4.15 4.30 13.55
C PRO A 42 5.00 5.16 12.60
N LEU A 43 4.48 6.33 12.24
CA LEU A 43 5.19 7.29 11.39
C LEU A 43 5.61 8.51 12.23
N PRO A 44 6.78 9.11 11.96
CA PRO A 44 7.17 10.35 12.63
C PRO A 44 6.15 11.46 12.40
N ALA A 45 5.97 12.33 13.40
CA ALA A 45 5.11 13.50 13.26
C ALA A 45 5.60 14.40 12.12
N GLY A 46 4.68 14.80 11.24
CA GLY A 46 4.99 15.62 10.06
C GLY A 46 5.67 14.87 8.91
N ALA A 47 5.78 13.54 8.99
CA ALA A 47 6.25 12.74 7.86
C ALA A 47 5.16 12.58 6.80
N GLU A 48 5.55 12.48 5.54
CA GLU A 48 4.68 12.09 4.43
C GLU A 48 5.23 10.80 3.82
N LEU A 49 4.38 9.77 3.72
CA LEU A 49 4.71 8.54 3.02
C LEU A 49 4.26 8.64 1.57
N VAL A 50 5.21 8.79 0.65
CA VAL A 50 4.97 8.86 -0.79
C VAL A 50 5.01 7.46 -1.38
N LEU A 51 3.98 7.10 -2.14
CA LEU A 51 3.85 5.79 -2.80
C LEU A 51 4.20 5.94 -4.27
N GLU A 52 5.08 5.06 -4.75
CA GLU A 52 5.57 5.07 -6.11
C GLU A 52 5.59 3.65 -6.69
N THR A 53 5.53 3.53 -8.01
CA THR A 53 5.84 2.28 -8.70
C THR A 53 7.36 2.05 -8.73
N SER A 54 7.80 0.82 -9.03
CA SER A 54 9.22 0.51 -9.27
C SER A 54 9.86 1.37 -10.37
N GLY A 55 9.06 1.88 -11.32
CA GLY A 55 9.49 2.81 -12.36
C GLY A 55 9.55 4.28 -11.93
N GLY A 56 9.35 4.60 -10.64
CA GLY A 56 9.40 5.95 -10.10
C GLY A 56 8.15 6.80 -10.35
N ARG A 57 7.04 6.19 -10.81
CA ARG A 57 5.79 6.92 -11.00
C ARG A 57 5.08 7.08 -9.65
N ARG A 58 4.82 8.32 -9.25
CA ARG A 58 4.04 8.63 -8.04
C ARG A 58 2.59 8.18 -8.21
N ILE A 59 2.10 7.42 -7.24
CA ILE A 59 0.73 6.91 -7.16
C ILE A 59 -0.11 7.82 -6.25
N GLY A 60 0.47 8.22 -5.12
CA GLY A 60 -0.19 9.06 -4.12
C GLY A 60 0.71 9.26 -2.90
N SER A 61 0.15 9.84 -1.85
CA SER A 61 0.82 9.90 -0.55
C SER A 61 -0.15 9.72 0.60
N VAL A 62 0.41 9.28 1.73
CA VAL A 62 -0.27 9.07 2.99
C VAL A 62 0.44 9.93 4.02
N SER A 63 -0.30 10.79 4.70
CA SER A 63 0.22 11.55 5.82
C SER A 63 -0.49 11.15 7.12
N PRO A 64 0.25 10.82 8.19
CA PRO A 64 -0.28 10.71 9.54
C PRO A 64 -0.69 12.11 10.01
N PHE A 65 -1.97 12.44 9.94
CA PHE A 65 -2.47 13.73 10.46
C PHE A 65 -2.60 13.66 11.99
N GLY A 66 -1.71 14.39 12.70
CA GLY A 66 -1.83 14.71 14.13
C GLY A 66 -0.92 13.93 15.10
N ALA A 67 -0.72 14.47 16.31
CA ALA A 67 0.12 13.89 17.37
C ALA A 67 -0.32 12.47 17.79
N THR A 68 -1.61 12.16 17.62
CA THR A 68 -2.21 10.84 17.84
C THR A 68 -1.78 9.80 16.82
N ALA A 69 -1.24 10.15 15.65
CA ALA A 69 -0.73 9.15 14.72
C ALA A 69 0.63 8.57 15.18
N ALA A 70 1.38 9.32 16.01
CA ALA A 70 2.59 8.84 16.67
C ALA A 70 2.29 8.00 17.95
N THR A 71 1.06 8.07 18.46
CA THR A 71 0.63 7.41 19.73
C THR A 71 -0.54 6.43 19.59
N SER A 72 -1.25 6.41 18.46
CA SER A 72 -2.34 5.48 18.18
C SER A 72 -1.81 4.23 17.50
N SER A 73 -2.56 3.13 17.69
CA SER A 73 -2.33 1.75 17.27
C SER A 73 -1.12 1.49 16.38
N ALA A 74 -0.32 0.48 16.72
CA ALA A 74 0.92 0.11 16.02
C ALA A 74 0.77 -0.08 14.50
N VAL A 75 -0.44 -0.21 13.98
CA VAL A 75 -0.75 -0.30 12.54
C VAL A 75 -1.96 0.57 12.20
N GLN A 76 -1.84 1.40 11.17
CA GLN A 76 -2.91 2.21 10.58
C GLN A 76 -3.14 1.79 9.13
N THR A 77 -4.38 1.91 8.64
CA THR A 77 -4.74 1.64 7.25
C THR A 77 -5.29 2.92 6.62
N HIS A 78 -4.71 3.33 5.50
CA HIS A 78 -5.09 4.53 4.76
C HIS A 78 -5.60 4.15 3.38
N LEU A 79 -6.62 4.86 2.90
CA LEU A 79 -7.18 4.64 1.57
C LEU A 79 -6.64 5.71 0.62
N VAL A 80 -5.93 5.26 -0.42
CA VAL A 80 -5.36 6.12 -1.44
C VAL A 80 -6.10 5.88 -2.75
N PRO A 81 -6.90 6.84 -3.24
CA PRO A 81 -7.53 6.73 -4.55
C PRO A 81 -6.46 6.82 -5.63
N VAL A 82 -6.52 5.91 -6.59
CA VAL A 82 -5.61 5.83 -7.72
C VAL A 82 -6.41 6.11 -8.99
N PRO A 83 -6.13 7.21 -9.70
CA PRO A 83 -6.81 7.51 -10.96
C PRO A 83 -6.60 6.41 -12.00
N ALA A 84 -7.62 6.17 -12.83
CA ALA A 84 -7.55 5.22 -13.93
C ALA A 84 -6.35 5.52 -14.84
N GLY A 85 -5.63 4.48 -15.29
CA GLY A 85 -4.43 4.62 -16.13
C GLY A 85 -3.16 5.08 -15.40
N THR A 86 -3.20 5.27 -14.08
CA THR A 86 -1.99 5.58 -13.29
C THR A 86 -1.07 4.36 -13.16
N LEU A 87 -1.66 3.19 -12.87
CA LEU A 87 -0.95 1.93 -12.72
C LEU A 87 -1.02 1.11 -14.02
N PRO A 88 0.09 0.50 -14.46
CA PRO A 88 0.05 -0.47 -15.56
C PRO A 88 -0.70 -1.75 -15.13
N GLU A 89 -1.20 -2.48 -16.12
CA GLU A 89 -1.80 -3.80 -15.92
C GLU A 89 -0.73 -4.83 -15.48
N GLY A 90 -1.14 -5.85 -14.74
CA GLY A 90 -0.28 -6.92 -14.26
C GLY A 90 0.33 -6.66 -12.88
N ARG A 91 1.44 -7.37 -12.58
CA ARG A 91 2.09 -7.33 -11.26
C ARG A 91 2.93 -6.06 -11.12
N ILE A 92 2.50 -5.17 -10.23
CA ILE A 92 3.18 -3.90 -9.95
C ILE A 92 3.79 -3.92 -8.55
N GLU A 93 5.06 -3.56 -8.47
CA GLU A 93 5.74 -3.32 -7.19
C GLU A 93 5.56 -1.87 -6.75
N ILE A 94 5.04 -1.72 -5.55
CA ILE A 94 4.82 -0.47 -4.84
C ILE A 94 5.99 -0.25 -3.89
N ARG A 95 6.58 0.92 -3.99
CA ARG A 95 7.64 1.40 -3.11
C ARG A 95 7.10 2.57 -2.31
N ALA A 96 7.55 2.66 -1.07
CA ALA A 96 7.21 3.76 -0.19
C ALA A 96 8.47 4.53 0.17
N LYS A 97 8.37 5.86 0.11
CA LYS A 97 9.38 6.78 0.61
C LYS A 97 8.81 7.60 1.73
N LEU A 98 9.62 7.88 2.73
CA LEU A 98 9.29 8.78 3.80
C LEU A 98 9.96 10.13 3.53
N VAL A 99 9.15 11.18 3.47
CA VAL A 99 9.58 12.57 3.38
C VAL A 99 9.36 13.21 4.75
N LEU A 100 10.41 13.75 5.35
CA LEU A 100 10.35 14.41 6.65
C LEU A 100 11.23 15.66 6.64
N HIS A 101 10.64 16.83 6.89
CA HIS A 101 11.35 18.12 6.96
C HIS A 101 12.30 18.36 5.77
N GLY A 102 11.86 18.03 4.55
CA GLY A 102 12.66 18.20 3.32
C GLY A 102 13.74 17.14 3.09
N SER A 103 13.90 16.17 4.01
CA SER A 103 14.72 14.98 3.79
C SER A 103 13.85 13.84 3.24
N GLU A 104 14.34 13.16 2.20
CA GLU A 104 13.67 11.99 1.60
C GLU A 104 14.51 10.74 1.84
N ARG A 105 13.87 9.67 2.28
CA ARG A 105 14.49 8.34 2.38
C ARG A 105 13.51 7.24 2.03
N ALA A 106 14.02 6.04 1.74
CA ALA A 106 13.18 4.86 1.67
C ALA A 106 12.46 4.64 3.01
N ALA A 107 11.17 4.27 2.94
CA ALA A 107 10.43 3.84 4.11
C ALA A 107 10.97 2.49 4.60
N THR A 108 11.03 2.31 5.92
CA THR A 108 11.41 1.03 6.50
C THR A 108 10.25 0.05 6.51
N ALA A 109 10.55 -1.23 6.68
CA ALA A 109 9.57 -2.30 6.90
C ALA A 109 8.62 -2.05 8.09
N HIS A 110 9.03 -1.25 9.08
CA HIS A 110 8.19 -0.90 10.22
C HIS A 110 7.24 0.26 9.90
N GLU A 111 7.56 1.08 8.91
CA GLU A 111 6.79 2.28 8.54
C GLU A 111 5.80 1.97 7.42
N PHE A 112 6.22 1.19 6.42
CA PHE A 112 5.38 0.70 5.35
C PHE A 112 5.22 -0.81 5.45
N LEU A 113 4.01 -1.23 5.84
CA LEU A 113 3.69 -2.64 6.07
C LEU A 113 3.10 -3.30 4.81
N GLY A 114 2.84 -2.53 3.75
CA GLY A 114 2.36 -3.02 2.46
C GLY A 114 1.15 -2.26 1.94
N ALA A 115 0.73 -2.61 0.73
CA ALA A 115 -0.42 -2.04 0.06
C ALA A 115 -1.23 -3.13 -0.64
N ALA A 116 -2.55 -2.95 -0.71
CA ALA A 116 -3.45 -3.85 -1.41
C ALA A 116 -4.57 -3.07 -2.11
N ILE A 117 -5.07 -3.60 -3.24
CA ILE A 117 -6.25 -3.04 -3.91
C ILE A 117 -7.50 -3.54 -3.20
N ILE A 118 -8.46 -2.66 -2.92
CA ILE A 118 -9.71 -3.02 -2.21
C ILE A 118 -11.00 -2.72 -3.00
N GLY A 119 -10.90 -2.28 -4.25
CA GLY A 119 -12.06 -2.04 -5.11
C GLY A 119 -11.68 -2.15 -6.59
N HIS A 120 -12.55 -2.75 -7.38
CA HIS A 120 -12.53 -2.82 -8.84
C HIS A 120 -13.95 -2.56 -9.37
#